data_AF-A0A0M4RCL4-F1
#
_entry.id   AF-A0A0M4RCL4-F1
#
_cell.length_a   1.000
_cell.length_b   1.000
_cell.length_c   1.000
_cell.angle_alpha   90.00
_cell.angle_beta   90.00
_cell.angle_gamma   90.00
#
_symmetry.space_group_name_H-M   'P 1'
#
loop_
_entity.id
_entity.type
_entity.pdbx_description
1 polymer ?
#
loop_
_entity_poly.entity_id
_entity_poly.type
_entity_poly.pdbx_seq_one_letter_code
_entity_poly.pdbx_strand_id
1 'polypeptide(L)'
;MTGPGFSVDTDTVSTHAGVLDDAGSTVTGMRPALAELDSDAYGVIGDFFSARATSAMRAGVEAVDRLSSELHELATAARESVTAYLEVESRVVDGLLGVDVPTAPSPVGADR
;
A
#
# COMPACT_ATOMS: atom_id res chain seq x y z
N MET A 1 -1.33 -34.65 -7.19
CA MET A 1 -1.96 -33.95 -6.05
C MET A 1 -1.20 -32.65 -5.84
N THR A 2 -1.56 -31.59 -6.56
CA THR A 2 -1.05 -30.24 -6.28
C THR A 2 -1.93 -29.67 -5.18
N GLY A 3 -1.34 -29.32 -4.02
CA GLY A 3 -2.07 -28.69 -2.92
C GLY A 3 -2.73 -27.38 -3.36
N PRO A 4 -3.65 -26.80 -2.55
CA PRO A 4 -4.23 -25.51 -2.88
C PRO A 4 -3.09 -24.51 -3.09
N GLY A 5 -2.94 -24.02 -4.32
CA GLY A 5 -1.92 -23.04 -4.66
C GLY A 5 -2.09 -21.79 -3.81
N PHE A 6 -1.00 -21.06 -3.59
CA PHE A 6 -1.08 -19.72 -3.01
C PHE A 6 -1.90 -18.84 -3.97
N SER A 7 -3.02 -18.31 -3.50
CA SER A 7 -3.91 -17.43 -4.25
C SER A 7 -4.17 -16.17 -3.42
N VAL A 8 -4.06 -15.01 -4.06
CA VAL A 8 -4.31 -13.71 -3.46
C VAL A 8 -5.67 -13.20 -3.94
N ASP A 9 -6.51 -12.78 -3.00
CA ASP A 9 -7.72 -12.02 -3.33
C ASP A 9 -7.32 -10.57 -3.66
N THR A 10 -7.13 -10.31 -4.95
CA THR A 10 -6.67 -9.01 -5.46
C THR A 10 -7.70 -7.91 -5.21
N ASP A 11 -8.99 -8.22 -5.21
CA ASP A 11 -10.06 -7.24 -5.00
C ASP A 11 -10.03 -6.71 -3.56
N THR A 12 -9.81 -7.61 -2.60
CA THR A 12 -9.62 -7.23 -1.18
C THR A 12 -8.36 -6.37 -1.00
N VAL A 13 -7.24 -6.73 -1.62
CA VAL A 13 -6.00 -5.95 -1.53
C VAL A 13 -6.16 -4.57 -2.16
N SER A 14 -6.78 -4.47 -3.33
CA SER A 14 -7.07 -3.18 -3.98
C SER A 14 -8.03 -2.31 -3.16
N THR A 15 -9.03 -2.91 -2.51
CA THR A 15 -9.94 -2.21 -1.59
C THR A 15 -9.17 -1.63 -0.41
N HIS A 16 -8.27 -2.41 0.22
CA HIS A 16 -7.44 -1.93 1.31
C HIS A 16 -6.45 -0.85 0.88
N ALA A 17 -5.89 -0.95 -0.33
CA ALA A 17 -5.06 0.12 -0.89
C ALA A 17 -5.85 1.43 -1.04
N GLY A 18 -7.12 1.36 -1.46
CA GLY A 18 -8.01 2.53 -1.48
C GLY A 18 -8.23 3.14 -0.10
N VAL A 19 -8.53 2.30 0.90
CA VAL A 19 -8.71 2.76 2.29
C VAL A 19 -7.46 3.46 2.84
N LEU A 20 -6.27 2.95 2.54
CA LEU A 20 -5.00 3.56 2.96
C LEU A 20 -4.77 4.93 2.30
N ASP A 21 -5.11 5.06 1.03
CA ASP A 21 -4.99 6.30 0.26
C ASP A 21 -5.97 7.39 0.78
N ASP A 22 -7.20 6.99 1.08
CA ASP A 22 -8.20 7.86 1.72
C ASP A 22 -7.77 8.27 3.13
N ALA A 23 -7.16 7.36 3.89
CA ALA A 23 -6.60 7.65 5.20
C ALA A 23 -5.45 8.66 5.11
N GLY A 24 -4.51 8.50 4.17
CA GLY A 24 -3.43 9.46 3.92
C GLY A 24 -3.95 10.86 3.56
N SER A 25 -4.99 10.91 2.72
CA SER A 25 -5.67 12.16 2.37
C SER A 25 -6.35 12.80 3.58
N THR A 26 -6.99 12.00 4.43
CA THR A 26 -7.64 12.46 5.67
C THR A 26 -6.62 13.00 6.66
N VAL A 27 -5.48 12.31 6.85
CA VAL A 27 -4.37 12.76 7.71
C VAL A 27 -3.80 14.08 7.22
N THR A 28 -3.61 14.22 5.91
CA THR A 28 -3.19 15.50 5.28
C THR A 28 -4.18 16.62 5.60
N GLY A 29 -5.48 16.34 5.59
CA GLY A 29 -6.53 17.30 5.96
C GLY A 29 -6.51 17.72 7.44
N MET A 30 -5.88 16.94 8.33
CA MET A 30 -5.70 17.29 9.75
C MET A 30 -4.54 18.25 9.98
N ARG A 31 -3.73 18.54 8.95
CA ARG A 31 -2.56 19.41 9.05
C ARG A 31 -2.98 20.82 9.52
N PRO A 32 -2.42 21.33 10.62
CA PRO A 32 -2.71 22.69 11.07
C PRO A 32 -2.31 23.72 10.01
N ALA A 33 -3.15 24.73 9.81
CA ALA A 33 -2.89 25.82 8.85
C ALA A 33 -1.74 26.74 9.29
N LEU A 34 -1.48 26.82 10.59
CA LEU A 34 -0.41 27.62 11.19
C LEU A 34 0.44 26.72 12.09
N ALA A 35 1.75 26.68 11.82
CA ALA A 35 2.73 25.93 12.61
C ALA A 35 3.55 26.83 13.55
N GLU A 36 3.19 28.12 13.64
CA GLU A 36 3.90 29.15 14.40
C GLU A 36 2.89 29.98 15.21
N LEU A 37 3.30 30.34 16.42
CA LEU A 37 2.54 31.22 17.30
C LEU A 37 3.12 32.63 17.26
N ASP A 38 2.24 33.64 17.25
CA ASP A 38 2.65 35.03 17.40
C ASP A 38 3.17 35.27 18.83
N SER A 39 4.46 35.60 18.93
CA SER A 39 5.17 35.85 20.19
C SER A 39 4.82 37.20 20.80
N ASP A 40 4.37 38.17 20.00
CA ASP A 40 4.16 39.55 20.45
C ASP A 40 3.00 39.66 21.45
N ALA A 41 2.10 38.68 21.46
CA ALA A 41 0.96 38.63 22.38
C ALA A 41 1.34 38.31 23.85
N TYR A 42 2.56 37.81 24.11
CA TYR A 42 2.91 37.22 25.42
C TYR A 42 4.16 37.82 26.11
N GLY A 43 4.84 38.77 25.48
CA GLY A 43 6.04 39.42 26.02
C GLY A 43 7.21 38.45 26.29
N VAL A 44 8.21 38.87 27.09
CA VAL A 44 9.49 38.12 27.27
C VAL A 44 9.32 36.72 27.89
N ILE A 45 8.33 36.51 28.77
CA ILE A 45 7.99 35.17 29.27
C ILE A 45 7.29 34.37 28.17
N GLY A 46 6.48 35.06 27.36
CA GLY A 46 5.87 34.57 26.14
C GLY A 46 6.85 33.96 25.15
N ASP A 47 8.02 34.57 24.96
CA ASP A 47 9.02 34.11 23.99
C ASP A 47 9.50 32.67 24.25
N PHE A 48 9.71 32.30 25.52
CA PHE A 48 10.13 30.94 25.87
C PHE A 48 9.01 29.90 25.65
N PHE A 49 7.77 30.25 25.99
CA PHE A 49 6.62 29.38 25.79
C PHE A 49 6.24 29.26 24.31
N SER A 50 6.25 30.38 23.58
CA SER A 50 5.93 30.44 22.16
C SER A 50 6.98 29.69 21.34
N ALA A 51 8.26 29.78 21.68
CA ALA A 51 9.32 29.00 21.04
C ALA A 51 9.13 27.49 21.24
N ARG A 52 8.85 27.05 22.49
CA ARG A 52 8.64 25.63 22.79
C ARG A 52 7.35 25.09 22.16
N ALA A 53 6.28 25.88 22.17
CA ALA A 53 5.01 25.53 21.56
C ALA A 53 5.11 25.48 20.02
N THR A 54 5.80 26.45 19.40
CA THR A 54 6.10 26.45 17.96
C THR A 54 6.94 25.24 17.56
N SER A 55 7.96 24.90 18.35
CA SER A 55 8.77 23.69 18.12
C SER A 55 7.93 22.41 18.17
N ALA A 56 7.04 22.29 19.17
CA ALA A 56 6.12 21.16 19.28
C ALA A 56 5.11 21.11 18.13
N MET A 57 4.59 22.26 17.69
CA MET A 57 3.69 22.36 16.54
C MET A 57 4.39 21.93 15.24
N ARG A 58 5.62 22.41 15.00
CA ARG A 58 6.42 21.98 13.84
C ARG A 58 6.69 20.47 13.84
N ALA A 59 7.11 19.92 14.98
CA ALA A 59 7.31 18.48 15.12
C ALA A 59 6.01 17.68 14.87
N GLY A 60 4.87 18.22 15.32
CA GLY A 60 3.55 17.65 15.05
C GLY A 60 3.19 17.66 13.56
N VAL A 61 3.41 18.79 12.88
CA VAL A 61 3.20 18.92 11.43
C VAL A 61 4.08 17.92 10.67
N GLU A 62 5.37 17.81 11.01
CA GLU A 62 6.27 16.85 10.39
C GLU A 62 5.84 15.39 10.62
N ALA A 63 5.29 15.08 11.79
CA ALA A 63 4.77 13.75 12.08
C ALA A 63 3.52 13.43 11.26
N VAL A 64 2.61 14.40 11.08
CA VAL A 64 1.42 14.27 10.23
C VAL A 64 1.81 14.10 8.77
N ASP A 65 2.75 14.92 8.27
CA ASP A 65 3.24 14.85 6.89
C ASP A 65 3.91 13.47 6.62
N ARG A 66 4.72 12.97 7.57
CA ARG A 66 5.34 11.64 7.46
C ARG A 66 4.30 10.53 7.45
N LEU A 67 3.33 10.55 8.37
CA LEU A 67 2.29 9.52 8.44
C LEU A 67 1.46 9.48 7.15
N SER A 68 1.10 10.64 6.61
CA SER A 68 0.41 10.73 5.32
C SER A 68 1.22 10.07 4.19
N SER A 69 2.52 10.41 4.09
CA SER A 69 3.42 9.82 3.09
C SER A 69 3.49 8.29 3.19
N GLU A 70 3.69 7.77 4.41
CA GLU A 70 3.79 6.32 4.66
C GLU A 70 2.50 5.58 4.26
N LEU A 71 1.33 6.19 4.48
CA LEU A 71 0.03 5.61 4.07
C LEU A 71 -0.11 5.56 2.55
N HIS A 72 0.25 6.62 1.84
CA HIS A 72 0.22 6.67 0.37
C HIS A 72 1.24 5.72 -0.26
N GLU A 73 2.43 5.60 0.34
CA GLU A 73 3.47 4.66 -0.07
C GLU A 73 3.00 3.21 0.09
N LEU A 74 2.37 2.87 1.23
CA LEU A 74 1.83 1.54 1.46
C LEU A 74 0.67 1.21 0.50
N ALA A 75 -0.22 2.18 0.23
CA ALA A 75 -1.27 2.02 -0.78
C ALA A 75 -0.69 1.74 -2.18
N THR A 76 0.38 2.44 -2.55
CA THR A 76 1.10 2.25 -3.82
C THR A 76 1.73 0.86 -3.89
N ALA A 77 2.46 0.45 -2.85
CA ALA A 77 3.10 -0.87 -2.79
C ALA A 77 2.07 -2.02 -2.85
N ALA A 78 0.90 -1.84 -2.25
CA ALA A 78 -0.19 -2.81 -2.33
C ALA A 78 -0.73 -2.97 -3.76
N ARG A 79 -0.92 -1.86 -4.48
CA ARG A 79 -1.34 -1.87 -5.90
C ARG A 79 -0.28 -2.50 -6.80
N GLU A 80 1.00 -2.19 -6.59
CA GLU A 80 2.11 -2.80 -7.31
C GLU A 80 2.18 -4.32 -7.08
N SER A 81 1.93 -4.75 -5.84
CA SER A 81 1.90 -6.19 -5.49
C SER A 81 0.77 -6.93 -6.20
N VAL A 82 -0.42 -6.32 -6.33
CA VAL A 82 -1.55 -6.88 -7.10
C VAL A 82 -1.16 -7.01 -8.58
N THR A 83 -0.59 -5.96 -9.17
CA THR A 83 -0.12 -6.01 -10.57
C THR A 83 0.89 -7.13 -10.78
N ALA A 84 1.90 -7.23 -9.90
CA ALA A 84 2.91 -8.28 -9.99
C ALA A 84 2.31 -9.69 -9.84
N TYR A 85 1.34 -9.87 -8.95
CA TYR A 85 0.64 -11.14 -8.79
C TYR A 85 -0.12 -11.54 -10.07
N LEU A 86 -0.89 -10.63 -10.65
CA LEU A 86 -1.65 -10.87 -11.89
C LEU A 86 -0.72 -11.16 -13.09
N GLU A 87 0.43 -10.48 -13.18
CA GLU A 87 1.45 -10.76 -14.19
C GLU A 87 2.06 -12.17 -14.04
N VAL A 88 2.25 -12.65 -12.81
CA VAL A 88 2.70 -14.02 -12.55
C VAL A 88 1.61 -15.01 -12.92
N GLU A 89 0.36 -14.75 -12.53
CA GLU A 89 -0.78 -15.61 -12.83
C GLU A 89 -0.98 -15.77 -14.35
N SER A 90 -0.95 -14.68 -15.11
CA SER A 90 -1.03 -14.71 -16.58
C SER A 90 0.08 -15.56 -17.20
N ARG A 91 1.34 -15.40 -16.75
CA ARG A 91 2.47 -16.19 -17.26
C ARG A 91 2.33 -17.67 -16.95
N VAL A 92 1.80 -18.03 -15.79
CA VAL A 92 1.54 -19.42 -15.41
C VAL A 92 0.44 -20.02 -16.29
N VAL A 93 -0.65 -19.29 -16.52
CA VAL A 93 -1.74 -19.73 -17.38
C VAL A 93 -1.27 -19.92 -18.82
N ASP A 94 -0.56 -18.95 -19.39
CA ASP A 94 0.00 -19.04 -20.75
C ASP A 94 0.98 -20.21 -20.88
N GLY A 95 1.84 -20.41 -19.87
CA GLY A 95 2.77 -21.53 -19.82
C GLY A 95 2.07 -22.89 -19.75
N LEU A 96 0.95 -23.01 -19.03
CA LEU A 96 0.16 -24.23 -18.95
C LEU A 96 -0.63 -24.52 -20.24
N LEU A 97 -1.19 -23.48 -20.87
CA LEU A 97 -1.92 -23.61 -22.13
C LEU A 97 -0.98 -23.88 -23.33
N GLY A 98 0.29 -23.50 -23.24
CA GLY A 98 1.32 -23.77 -24.24
C GLY A 98 1.99 -25.15 -24.14
N VAL A 99 1.67 -25.96 -23.12
CA VAL A 99 2.16 -27.35 -23.02
C VAL A 99 1.18 -28.27 -23.73
N ASP A 100 1.54 -28.71 -24.94
CA ASP A 100 0.91 -29.88 -25.57
C ASP A 100 1.05 -31.07 -24.61
N VAL A 101 -0.07 -31.46 -23.98
CA VAL A 101 -0.13 -32.71 -23.23
C VAL A 101 0.10 -33.84 -24.25
N PRO A 102 1.19 -34.61 -24.17
CA PRO A 102 1.39 -35.70 -25.11
C PRO A 102 0.22 -36.67 -24.94
N THR A 103 -0.57 -36.82 -26.00
CA THR A 103 -1.65 -37.80 -26.09
C THR A 103 -1.07 -39.14 -25.69
N ALA A 104 -1.54 -39.70 -24.57
CA ALA A 104 -1.07 -40.99 -24.10
C ALA A 104 -1.16 -42.01 -25.27
N PRO A 105 -0.12 -42.81 -25.51
CA PRO A 105 -0.14 -43.75 -26.64
C PRO A 105 -1.33 -44.69 -26.47
N SER A 106 -2.16 -44.77 -27.52
CA SER A 106 -3.26 -45.74 -27.59
C SER A 106 -2.73 -47.12 -27.22
N PRO A 107 -3.42 -47.89 -26.36
CA PRO A 107 -2.98 -49.22 -26.00
C PRO A 107 -2.88 -50.07 -27.27
N VAL A 108 -1.65 -50.46 -27.60
CA VAL A 108 -1.35 -51.35 -28.71
C VAL A 108 -1.88 -52.74 -28.36
N GLY A 109 -2.89 -53.18 -29.10
CA GLY A 109 -3.20 -54.59 -29.33
C GLY A 109 -3.66 -55.41 -28.12
N ALA A 110 -4.97 -55.53 -27.95
CA ALA A 110 -5.56 -56.74 -27.38
C ALA A 110 -6.13 -57.59 -28.52
N ASP A 111 -5.23 -58.15 -29.34
CA ASP A 111 -5.54 -59.34 -30.12
C ASP A 111 -5.07 -60.55 -29.31
N ARG A 112 -6.03 -61.27 -28.72
CA ARG A 112 -6.12 -62.73 -28.69
C ARG A 112 -7.41 -63.19 -28.01
#